data_AF-A0A3D1HDN8-F1
#
_entry.id   AF-A0A3D1HDN8-F1
#
_cell.length_a   1.000
_cell.length_b   1.000
_cell.length_c   1.000
_cell.angle_alpha   90.00
_cell.angle_beta   90.00
_cell.angle_gamma   90.00
#
_symmetry.space_group_name_H-M   'P 1'
#
loop_
_entity.id
_entity.type
_entity.pdbx_description
1 polymer ?
#
loop_
_entity_poly.entity_id
_entity_poly.type
_entity_poly.pdbx_seq_one_letter_code
_entity_poly.pdbx_strand_id
1 'polypeptide(L)'
;KQRVGIAEALVGNPRVIILDEPTVAVDPQSRNKILEGIRQLNRSGATIIYTSHYMEEVEQICTKILIMDKGKSLAVGTNEELKKMIKNTETIEIEAADASEENLAALGKLPHVYEVNYDGRKICVRCSGGKHNLIRVLDYLQSQEVVFGRVYSELPTLNDVFLEITGKNLRDNA
;
A
#
# COMPACT_ATOMS: atom_id res chain seq x y z
N LYS A 1 -11.20 27.45 -8.94
CA LYS A 1 -12.59 27.13 -8.52
C LYS A 1 -12.61 26.18 -7.31
N GLN A 2 -11.95 25.01 -7.36
CA GLN A 2 -11.88 24.06 -6.22
C GLN A 2 -11.36 24.66 -4.89
N ARG A 3 -10.25 25.42 -4.93
CA ARG A 3 -9.71 26.10 -3.72
C ARG A 3 -10.70 27.11 -3.09
N VAL A 4 -11.54 27.75 -3.91
CA VAL A 4 -12.54 28.72 -3.42
C VAL A 4 -13.68 27.98 -2.73
N GLY A 5 -14.14 26.85 -3.29
CA GLY A 5 -15.16 26.01 -2.64
C GLY A 5 -14.71 25.40 -1.31
N ILE A 6 -13.42 25.02 -1.19
CA ILE A 6 -12.85 24.62 0.11
C ILE A 6 -12.85 25.81 1.07
N ALA A 7 -12.36 26.98 0.67
CA ALA A 7 -12.33 28.16 1.53
C ALA A 7 -13.73 28.58 2.02
N GLU A 8 -14.74 28.55 1.14
CA GLU A 8 -16.14 28.84 1.46
C GLU A 8 -16.73 27.81 2.44
N ALA A 9 -16.43 26.52 2.27
CA ALA A 9 -16.90 25.46 3.18
C ALA A 9 -16.32 25.57 4.59
N LEU A 10 -15.22 26.33 4.78
CA LEU A 10 -14.58 26.55 6.08
C LEU A 10 -15.10 27.78 6.82
N VAL A 11 -15.84 28.66 6.13
CA VAL A 11 -16.43 29.86 6.72
C VAL A 11 -17.52 29.43 7.71
N GLY A 12 -17.17 29.39 8.99
CA GLY A 12 -18.10 29.03 10.08
C GLY A 12 -17.62 27.91 11.01
N ASN A 13 -16.39 27.40 10.85
CA ASN A 13 -15.84 26.31 11.68
C ASN A 13 -16.80 25.11 11.79
N PRO A 14 -17.20 24.49 10.67
CA PRO A 14 -18.13 23.38 10.69
C PRO A 14 -17.55 22.19 11.47
N ARG A 15 -18.41 21.50 12.24
CA ARG A 15 -18.04 20.28 12.96
C ARG A 15 -17.80 19.09 12.02
N VAL A 16 -18.42 19.10 10.84
CA VAL A 16 -18.34 18.04 9.83
C VAL A 16 -18.12 18.65 8.45
N ILE A 17 -17.13 18.17 7.72
CA ILE A 17 -16.77 18.61 6.37
C ILE A 17 -16.77 17.39 5.45
N ILE A 18 -17.39 17.49 4.28
CA ILE A 18 -17.36 16.44 3.25
C ILE A 18 -16.61 16.99 2.04
N LEU A 19 -15.56 16.30 1.64
CA LEU A 19 -14.72 16.66 0.50
C LEU A 19 -14.76 15.52 -0.51
N ASP A 20 -15.36 15.79 -1.67
CA ASP A 20 -15.45 14.84 -2.77
C ASP A 20 -14.32 15.09 -3.76
N GLU A 21 -13.35 14.18 -3.84
CA GLU A 21 -12.24 14.21 -4.83
C GLU A 21 -11.53 15.60 -4.93
N PRO A 22 -11.12 16.22 -3.80
CA PRO A 22 -10.75 17.65 -3.77
C PRO A 22 -9.39 17.95 -4.42
N THR A 23 -8.60 16.92 -4.75
CA THR A 23 -7.25 17.01 -5.34
C THR A 23 -7.22 16.60 -6.82
N VAL A 24 -8.38 16.31 -7.44
CA VAL A 24 -8.43 16.00 -8.87
C VAL A 24 -7.94 17.18 -9.69
N ALA A 25 -7.07 16.91 -10.67
CA ALA A 25 -6.49 17.88 -11.60
C ALA A 25 -5.70 19.04 -10.94
N VAL A 26 -5.18 18.85 -9.72
CA VAL A 26 -4.22 19.78 -9.10
C VAL A 26 -2.79 19.25 -9.20
N ASP A 27 -1.81 20.15 -9.32
CA ASP A 27 -0.40 19.78 -9.36
C ASP A 27 0.09 19.22 -8.00
N PRO A 28 1.24 18.51 -7.97
CA PRO A 28 1.75 17.88 -6.74
C PRO A 28 1.95 18.85 -5.56
N GLN A 29 2.40 20.09 -5.82
CA GLN A 29 2.60 21.07 -4.74
C GLN A 29 1.25 21.54 -4.18
N SER A 30 0.28 21.79 -5.05
CA SER A 30 -1.09 22.13 -4.66
C SER A 30 -1.77 21.03 -3.86
N ARG A 31 -1.61 19.77 -4.29
CA ARG A 31 -2.14 18.59 -3.60
C ARG A 31 -1.64 18.54 -2.16
N ASN A 32 -0.33 18.65 -1.96
CA ASN A 32 0.28 18.64 -0.63
C ASN A 32 -0.25 19.77 0.26
N LYS A 33 -0.45 20.97 -0.28
CA LYS A 33 -1.05 22.09 0.47
C LYS A 33 -2.49 21.82 0.88
N ILE A 34 -3.29 21.20 0.00
CA ILE A 34 -4.68 20.82 0.31
C ILE A 34 -4.70 19.77 1.42
N LEU A 35 -3.92 18.70 1.29
CA LEU A 35 -3.85 17.62 2.28
C LEU A 35 -3.38 18.13 3.64
N GLU A 36 -2.41 19.05 3.68
CA GLU A 36 -1.96 19.65 4.95
C GLU A 36 -3.04 20.57 5.57
N GLY A 37 -3.76 21.34 4.76
CA GLY A 37 -4.90 22.11 5.23
C GLY A 37 -6.00 21.23 5.84
N ILE A 38 -6.31 20.10 5.21
CA ILE A 38 -7.26 19.11 5.72
C ILE A 38 -6.81 18.56 7.08
N ARG A 39 -5.53 18.19 7.21
CA ARG A 39 -4.96 17.74 8.49
C ARG A 39 -5.07 18.80 9.58
N GLN A 40 -4.81 20.07 9.25
CA GLN A 40 -4.92 21.17 10.21
C GLN A 40 -6.36 21.38 10.69
N LEU A 41 -7.34 21.28 9.80
CA LEU A 41 -8.75 21.36 10.14
C LEU A 41 -9.18 20.22 11.06
N ASN A 42 -8.73 18.99 10.77
CA ASN A 42 -9.00 17.85 11.63
C ASN A 42 -8.39 18.04 13.04
N ARG A 43 -7.14 18.51 13.12
CA ARG A 43 -6.48 18.87 14.40
C ARG A 43 -7.20 20.00 15.15
N SER A 44 -7.94 20.85 14.44
CA SER A 44 -8.75 21.93 15.01
C SER A 44 -10.14 21.47 15.48
N GLY A 45 -10.44 20.16 15.39
CA GLY A 45 -11.66 19.54 15.91
C GLY A 45 -12.73 19.21 14.86
N ALA A 46 -12.48 19.47 13.58
CA ALA A 46 -13.41 19.11 12.51
C ALA A 46 -13.35 17.61 12.18
N THR A 47 -14.52 16.98 12.02
CA THR A 47 -14.61 15.65 11.40
C THR A 47 -14.65 15.80 9.89
N ILE A 48 -13.83 15.05 9.17
CA ILE A 48 -13.70 15.19 7.71
C ILE A 48 -14.01 13.84 7.06
N ILE A 49 -14.93 13.84 6.11
CA ILE A 49 -15.19 12.74 5.18
C ILE A 49 -14.49 13.10 3.88
N TYR A 50 -13.53 12.29 3.48
CA TYR A 50 -12.71 12.50 2.29
C TYR A 50 -12.91 11.31 1.34
N THR A 51 -13.30 11.58 0.10
CA THR A 51 -13.33 10.57 -0.97
C THR A 51 -12.19 10.83 -1.94
N SER A 52 -11.54 9.77 -2.37
CA SER A 52 -10.49 9.80 -3.41
C SER A 52 -10.29 8.39 -3.94
N HIS A 53 -9.92 8.30 -5.20
CA HIS A 53 -9.41 7.06 -5.81
C HIS A 53 -7.88 6.94 -5.71
N TYR A 54 -7.18 7.97 -5.21
CA TYR A 54 -5.74 7.93 -4.96
C TYR A 54 -5.45 7.35 -3.57
N MET A 55 -5.02 6.10 -3.55
CA MET A 55 -4.75 5.36 -2.31
C MET A 55 -3.69 6.04 -1.45
N GLU A 56 -2.66 6.66 -2.05
CA GLU A 56 -1.61 7.35 -1.28
C GLU A 56 -2.15 8.54 -0.49
N GLU A 57 -3.12 9.28 -1.03
CA GLU A 57 -3.75 10.39 -0.32
C GLU A 57 -4.52 9.88 0.90
N VAL A 58 -5.31 8.82 0.69
CA VAL A 58 -6.12 8.19 1.74
C VAL A 58 -5.22 7.66 2.86
N GLU A 59 -4.12 6.98 2.52
CA GLU A 59 -3.12 6.53 3.50
C GLU A 59 -2.49 7.71 4.27
N GLN A 60 -2.29 8.85 3.60
CA GLN A 60 -1.63 10.00 4.18
C GLN A 60 -2.51 10.74 5.22
N ILE A 61 -3.81 10.88 4.98
CA ILE A 61 -4.66 11.77 5.80
C ILE A 61 -5.78 11.09 6.58
N CYS A 62 -6.19 9.87 6.21
CA CYS A 62 -7.34 9.22 6.84
C CYS A 62 -6.93 8.41 8.07
N THR A 63 -7.67 8.59 9.17
CA THR A 63 -7.53 7.77 10.39
C THR A 63 -8.37 6.50 10.33
N LYS A 64 -9.45 6.51 9.55
CA LYS A 64 -10.33 5.38 9.28
C LYS A 64 -10.73 5.41 7.81
N ILE A 65 -10.69 4.26 7.18
CA ILE A 65 -10.83 4.09 5.74
C ILE A 65 -11.97 3.11 5.48
N LEU A 66 -12.80 3.44 4.50
CA LEU A 66 -13.86 2.59 3.96
C LEU A 66 -13.53 2.34 2.49
N ILE A 67 -13.27 1.09 2.12
CA ILE A 67 -13.06 0.67 0.74
C ILE A 67 -14.42 0.33 0.13
N MET A 68 -14.75 0.93 -1.02
CA MET A 68 -15.99 0.67 -1.75
C MET A 68 -15.71 0.19 -3.18
N ASP A 69 -16.48 -0.80 -3.65
CA ASP A 69 -16.56 -1.20 -5.07
C ASP A 69 -18.02 -1.47 -5.41
N LYS A 70 -18.48 -0.99 -6.58
CA LYS A 70 -19.85 -1.21 -7.08
C LYS A 70 -20.96 -0.88 -6.07
N GLY A 71 -20.79 0.22 -5.34
CA GLY A 71 -21.76 0.70 -4.34
C GLY A 71 -21.85 -0.16 -3.07
N LYS A 72 -20.90 -1.07 -2.84
CA LYS A 72 -20.83 -1.90 -1.64
C LYS A 72 -19.58 -1.57 -0.83
N SER A 73 -19.75 -1.54 0.49
CA SER A 73 -18.64 -1.51 1.46
C SER A 73 -17.93 -2.87 1.42
N LEU A 74 -16.66 -2.89 1.03
CA LEU A 74 -15.84 -4.10 0.99
C LEU A 74 -15.07 -4.31 2.29
N ALA A 75 -14.47 -3.24 2.83
CA ALA A 75 -13.67 -3.30 4.05
C ALA A 75 -13.66 -1.95 4.76
N VAL A 76 -13.54 -1.97 6.09
CA VAL A 76 -13.47 -0.79 6.94
C VAL A 76 -12.44 -0.99 8.03
N GLY A 77 -11.54 -0.04 8.22
CA GLY A 77 -10.53 -0.09 9.27
C GLY A 77 -9.54 1.06 9.20
N THR A 78 -8.55 1.03 10.07
CA THR A 78 -7.32 1.83 9.94
C THR A 78 -6.46 1.30 8.79
N ASN A 79 -5.47 2.09 8.35
CA ASN A 79 -4.52 1.65 7.32
C ASN A 79 -3.87 0.29 7.67
N GLU A 80 -3.43 0.16 8.92
CA GLU A 80 -2.81 -1.07 9.43
C GLU A 80 -3.77 -2.25 9.52
N GLU A 81 -5.02 -2.03 9.91
CA GLU A 81 -6.03 -3.10 9.94
C GLU A 81 -6.34 -3.61 8.54
N LEU A 82 -6.49 -2.69 7.57
CA LEU A 82 -6.75 -3.04 6.17
C LEU A 82 -5.57 -3.81 5.55
N LYS A 83 -4.33 -3.37 5.78
CA LYS A 83 -3.12 -4.06 5.30
C LYS A 83 -2.94 -5.45 5.90
N LYS A 84 -3.51 -5.73 7.08
CA LYS A 84 -3.52 -7.07 7.69
C LYS A 84 -4.61 -7.99 7.14
N MET A 85 -5.53 -7.49 6.32
CA MET A 85 -6.59 -8.33 5.73
C MET A 85 -6.09 -9.20 4.59
N ILE A 86 -4.94 -8.86 4.00
CA ILE A 86 -4.37 -9.61 2.88
C ILE A 86 -3.31 -10.60 3.34
N LYS A 87 -3.12 -11.65 2.52
CA LYS A 87 -2.12 -12.68 2.80
C LYS A 87 -0.69 -12.13 2.66
N ASN A 88 -0.46 -11.28 1.66
CA ASN A 88 0.86 -10.74 1.37
C ASN A 88 1.18 -9.56 2.29
N THR A 89 2.09 -9.76 3.25
CA THR A 89 2.48 -8.69 4.19
C THR A 89 3.85 -8.11 3.92
N GLU A 90 4.65 -8.75 3.05
CA GLU A 90 5.97 -8.27 2.66
C GLU A 90 6.37 -8.95 1.34
N THR A 91 6.80 -8.15 0.36
CA THR A 91 7.38 -8.64 -0.89
C THR A 91 8.85 -8.30 -0.91
N ILE A 92 9.71 -9.31 -1.06
CA ILE A 92 11.16 -9.16 -1.14
C ILE A 92 11.59 -9.48 -2.56
N GLU A 93 12.32 -8.55 -3.17
CA GLU A 93 12.78 -8.64 -4.54
C GLU A 93 14.30 -8.57 -4.59
N ILE A 94 14.92 -9.58 -5.19
CA ILE A 94 16.38 -9.76 -5.18
C ILE A 94 16.85 -10.05 -6.59
N GLU A 95 17.79 -9.25 -7.10
CA GLU A 95 18.49 -9.57 -8.35
C GLU A 95 19.49 -10.70 -8.11
N ALA A 96 19.33 -11.83 -8.80
CA ALA A 96 20.23 -12.96 -8.77
C ALA A 96 20.18 -13.65 -10.14
N ALA A 97 21.32 -13.80 -10.82
CA ALA A 97 21.36 -14.33 -12.19
C ALA A 97 21.39 -15.86 -12.24
N ASP A 98 21.80 -16.52 -11.16
CA ASP A 98 22.12 -17.96 -11.14
C ASP A 98 21.47 -18.67 -9.94
N ALA A 99 20.24 -18.31 -9.60
CA ALA A 99 19.50 -19.00 -8.54
C ALA A 99 19.06 -20.40 -9.01
N SER A 100 19.67 -21.45 -8.44
CA SER A 100 19.29 -22.84 -8.71
C SER A 100 17.87 -23.18 -8.22
N GLU A 101 17.26 -24.21 -8.80
CA GLU A 101 15.95 -24.72 -8.33
C GLU A 101 15.98 -25.15 -6.86
N GLU A 102 17.13 -25.67 -6.38
CA GLU A 102 17.34 -26.01 -4.98
C GLU A 102 17.25 -24.77 -4.07
N ASN A 103 17.82 -23.65 -4.52
CA ASN A 103 17.72 -22.38 -3.81
C ASN A 103 16.28 -21.88 -3.72
N LEU A 104 15.53 -21.95 -4.82
CA LEU A 104 14.12 -21.53 -4.84
C LEU A 104 13.27 -22.42 -3.92
N ALA A 105 13.49 -23.73 -3.94
CA ALA A 105 12.80 -24.68 -3.08
C ALA A 105 13.11 -24.49 -1.60
N ALA A 106 14.35 -24.15 -1.25
CA ALA A 106 14.75 -23.87 0.12
C ALA A 106 14.22 -22.52 0.62
N LEU A 107 14.25 -21.47 -0.22
CA LEU A 107 13.59 -20.19 0.08
C LEU A 107 12.10 -20.37 0.36
N GLY A 108 11.41 -21.22 -0.42
CA GLY A 108 10.00 -21.55 -0.22
C GLY A 108 9.70 -22.28 1.10
N LYS A 109 10.71 -22.83 1.78
CA LYS A 109 10.59 -23.47 3.10
C LYS A 109 10.91 -22.52 4.26
N LEU A 110 11.38 -21.30 3.98
CA LEU A 110 11.67 -20.33 5.03
C LEU A 110 10.37 -19.94 5.75
N PRO A 111 10.42 -19.64 7.06
CA PRO A 111 9.22 -19.28 7.79
C PRO A 111 8.55 -18.05 7.21
N HIS A 112 7.21 -18.09 7.12
CA HIS A 112 6.35 -17.05 6.55
C HIS A 112 6.42 -16.88 5.04
N VAL A 113 7.38 -17.48 4.33
CA VAL A 113 7.38 -17.50 2.87
C VAL A 113 6.27 -18.43 2.39
N TYR A 114 5.43 -17.94 1.48
CA TYR A 114 4.37 -18.78 0.88
C TYR A 114 4.45 -18.85 -0.65
N GLU A 115 5.23 -17.97 -1.28
CA GLU A 115 5.40 -17.94 -2.73
C GLU A 115 6.80 -17.42 -3.06
N VAL A 116 7.47 -18.10 -3.97
CA VAL A 116 8.77 -17.71 -4.52
C VAL A 116 8.68 -17.84 -6.02
N ASN A 117 8.92 -16.73 -6.74
CA ASN A 117 8.95 -16.69 -8.19
C ASN A 117 10.35 -16.29 -8.66
N TYR A 118 10.76 -16.83 -9.80
CA TYR A 118 12.04 -16.53 -10.44
C TYR A 118 11.84 -16.37 -11.93
N ASP A 119 12.34 -15.27 -12.51
CA ASP A 119 12.23 -14.97 -13.94
C ASP A 119 13.55 -15.16 -14.71
N GLY A 120 14.59 -15.71 -14.05
CA GLY A 120 15.94 -15.84 -14.61
C GLY A 120 16.90 -14.71 -14.23
N ARG A 121 16.40 -13.64 -13.61
CA ARG A 121 17.22 -12.51 -13.15
C ARG A 121 16.83 -12.01 -11.77
N LYS A 122 15.59 -12.25 -11.36
CA LYS A 122 15.01 -11.69 -10.15
C LYS A 122 14.23 -12.76 -9.40
N ILE A 123 14.56 -12.91 -8.13
CA ILE A 123 13.80 -13.70 -7.17
C ILE A 123 12.78 -12.76 -6.52
N CYS A 124 11.50 -13.13 -6.55
CA CYS A 124 10.42 -12.46 -5.84
C CYS A 124 9.90 -13.40 -4.77
N VAL A 125 10.07 -13.04 -3.50
CA VAL A 125 9.63 -13.80 -2.33
C VAL A 125 8.47 -13.07 -1.68
N ARG A 126 7.32 -13.72 -1.54
CA ARG A 126 6.17 -13.17 -0.82
C ARG A 126 5.99 -13.85 0.52
N CYS A 127 5.78 -13.02 1.54
CA CYS A 127 5.69 -13.44 2.92
C CYS A 127 4.30 -13.13 3.50
N SER A 128 3.82 -14.04 4.36
CA SER A 128 2.61 -13.88 5.16
C SER A 128 2.97 -13.75 6.64
N GLY A 129 3.07 -12.52 7.11
CA GLY A 129 3.52 -12.16 8.43
C GLY A 129 5.03 -12.34 8.65
N GLY A 130 5.42 -12.45 9.92
CA GLY A 130 6.81 -12.59 10.32
C GLY A 130 7.51 -11.27 10.57
N LYS A 131 8.70 -11.36 11.17
CA LYS A 131 9.65 -10.26 11.33
C LYS A 131 10.98 -10.74 10.81
N HIS A 132 11.78 -9.81 10.27
CA HIS A 132 13.10 -10.09 9.74
C HIS A 132 13.11 -11.07 8.56
N ASN A 133 12.04 -11.12 7.75
CA ASN A 133 11.97 -12.03 6.60
C ASN A 133 13.07 -11.70 5.58
N LEU A 134 13.27 -10.40 5.27
CA LEU A 134 14.37 -9.95 4.43
C LEU A 134 15.72 -10.50 4.89
N ILE A 135 16.03 -10.37 6.18
CA ILE A 135 17.30 -10.83 6.75
C ILE A 135 17.44 -12.35 6.59
N ARG A 136 16.38 -13.12 6.87
CA ARG A 136 16.40 -14.59 6.72
C ARG A 136 16.66 -15.03 5.28
N VAL A 137 16.06 -14.33 4.31
CA VAL A 137 16.28 -14.60 2.88
C VAL A 137 17.72 -14.30 2.50
N LEU A 138 18.27 -13.16 2.96
CA LEU A 138 19.65 -12.79 2.68
C LEU A 138 20.67 -13.71 3.34
N ASP A 139 20.45 -14.10 4.60
CA ASP A 139 21.29 -15.07 5.32
C ASP A 139 21.32 -16.41 4.59
N TYR A 140 20.16 -16.87 4.10
CA TYR A 140 20.09 -18.09 3.29
C TYR A 140 20.94 -17.97 2.02
N LEU A 141 20.73 -16.92 1.21
CA LEU A 141 21.46 -16.72 -0.04
C LEU A 141 22.97 -16.62 0.20
N GLN A 142 23.38 -15.91 1.25
CA GLN A 142 24.78 -15.80 1.63
C GLN A 142 25.37 -17.16 2.06
N SER A 143 24.63 -17.98 2.81
CA SER A 143 25.08 -19.32 3.23
C SER A 143 25.28 -20.30 2.08
N GLN A 144 24.58 -20.07 0.96
CA GLN A 144 24.68 -20.86 -0.26
C GLN A 144 25.61 -20.22 -1.30
N GLU A 145 26.35 -19.17 -0.91
CA GLU A 145 27.26 -18.40 -1.78
C GLU A 145 26.58 -17.88 -3.06
N VAL A 146 25.26 -17.63 -3.00
CA VAL A 146 24.51 -17.06 -4.12
C VAL A 146 24.86 -15.58 -4.24
N VAL A 147 25.43 -15.20 -5.37
CA VAL A 147 25.71 -13.80 -5.69
C VAL A 147 24.40 -13.10 -6.02
N PHE A 148 24.08 -12.06 -5.25
CA PHE A 148 22.93 -11.20 -5.50
C PHE A 148 23.34 -9.74 -5.62
N GLY A 149 22.61 -9.01 -6.45
CA GLY A 149 22.76 -7.59 -6.69
C GLY A 149 21.80 -6.78 -5.84
N ARG A 150 20.93 -6.01 -6.50
CA ARG A 150 20.00 -5.12 -5.79
C ARG A 150 18.93 -5.91 -5.04
N VAL A 151 18.61 -5.42 -3.85
CA VAL A 151 17.59 -6.00 -2.97
C VAL A 151 16.61 -4.93 -2.55
N TYR A 152 15.32 -5.25 -2.58
CA TYR A 152 14.24 -4.41 -2.10
C TYR A 152 13.29 -5.22 -1.23
N SER A 153 12.70 -4.57 -0.23
CA SER A 153 11.57 -5.10 0.52
C SER A 153 10.50 -4.03 0.59
N GLU A 154 9.26 -4.40 0.29
CA GLU A 154 8.11 -3.53 0.33
C GLU A 154 7.00 -4.17 1.17
N LEU A 155 6.39 -3.35 2.03
CA LEU A 155 5.17 -3.69 2.75
C LEU A 155 3.96 -3.41 1.84
N PRO A 156 2.83 -4.10 2.04
CA PRO A 156 1.67 -3.90 1.21
C PRO A 156 1.09 -2.49 1.32
N THR A 157 0.50 -2.05 0.23
CA THR A 157 -0.23 -0.80 0.09
C THR A 157 -1.74 -1.03 0.17
N LEU A 158 -2.53 0.02 0.37
CA LEU A 158 -3.99 -0.06 0.24
C LEU A 158 -4.43 -0.48 -1.17
N ASN A 159 -3.61 -0.22 -2.19
CA ASN A 159 -3.89 -0.70 -3.53
C ASN A 159 -3.83 -2.23 -3.60
N ASP A 160 -2.83 -2.85 -2.97
CA ASP A 160 -2.75 -4.33 -2.88
C ASP A 160 -3.97 -4.90 -2.14
N VAL A 161 -4.37 -4.25 -1.04
CA VAL A 161 -5.59 -4.60 -0.31
C VAL A 161 -6.83 -4.53 -1.21
N PHE A 162 -6.96 -3.45 -1.97
CA PHE A 162 -8.08 -3.29 -2.90
C PHE A 162 -8.08 -4.37 -3.99
N LEU A 163 -6.94 -4.67 -4.60
CA LEU A 163 -6.82 -5.67 -5.66
C LEU A 163 -7.12 -7.09 -5.16
N GLU A 164 -6.64 -7.46 -3.98
CA GLU A 164 -6.89 -8.77 -3.39
C GLU A 164 -8.36 -8.95 -2.99
N ILE A 165 -8.98 -7.95 -2.34
CA ILE A 165 -10.39 -8.02 -1.94
C ILE A 165 -11.33 -7.98 -3.15
N THR A 166 -11.00 -7.23 -4.20
CA THR A 166 -11.82 -7.19 -5.43
C THR A 166 -11.56 -8.36 -6.37
N GLY A 167 -10.53 -9.18 -6.11
CA GLY A 167 -10.10 -10.24 -7.01
C GLY A 167 -9.62 -9.73 -8.37
N LYS A 168 -9.21 -8.46 -8.47
CA LYS A 168 -8.81 -7.80 -9.72
C LYS A 168 -7.33 -7.98 -10.07
N ASN A 169 -6.56 -8.75 -9.29
CA ASN A 169 -5.15 -9.11 -9.56
C ASN A 169 -4.84 -9.69 -10.97
N LEU A 170 -5.84 -9.88 -11.85
CA LEU A 170 -5.72 -10.55 -13.15
C LEU A 170 -6.48 -9.88 -14.31
N ARG A 171 -6.95 -8.62 -14.21
CA ARG A 171 -7.79 -8.02 -15.29
C ARG A 171 -7.18 -6.91 -16.14
N ASP A 172 -5.99 -6.40 -15.84
CA ASP A 172 -5.44 -5.26 -16.59
C ASP A 172 -4.42 -5.64 -17.70
N ASN A 173 -4.41 -6.91 -18.12
CA ASN A 173 -3.69 -7.36 -19.34
C ASN A 173 -4.65 -8.03 -20.34
N ALA A 174 -5.72 -7.34 -20.74
CA ALA A 174 -6.58 -7.72 -21.86
C ALA A 174 -6.76 -6.55 -22.83
#